data_AF-A0A317H807-F1
#
_entry.id   AF-A0A317H807-F1
#
_cell.length_a   1.000
_cell.length_b   1.000
_cell.length_c   1.000
_cell.angle_alpha   90.00
_cell.angle_beta   90.00
_cell.angle_gamma   90.00
#
_symmetry.space_group_name_H-M   'P 1'
#
loop_
_entity.id
_entity.type
_entity.pdbx_description
1 polymer ?
#
loop_
_entity_poly.entity_id
_entity_poly.type
_entity_poly.pdbx_seq_one_letter_code
_entity_poly.pdbx_strand_id
1 'polypeptide(L)' 'AQNLYRKYGFMVVGTRRRYYSDNNEDAYIMTTENINSQSYSAQYANLQTLLAERLAADEQATSPAVQPGTES' A
#
# COMPACT_ATOMS: atom_id res chain seq x y z
N ALA A 1 12.80 -2.44 1.51
CA ALA A 1 11.71 -1.74 0.80
C ALA A 1 11.31 -2.39 -0.54
N GLN A 2 12.24 -2.88 -1.38
CA GLN A 2 11.93 -3.35 -2.75
C GLN A 2 10.78 -4.37 -2.86
N ASN A 3 10.67 -5.31 -1.92
CA ASN A 3 9.60 -6.31 -1.93
C ASN A 3 8.20 -5.70 -1.78
N LEU A 4 8.08 -4.57 -1.07
CA LEU A 4 6.82 -3.84 -0.95
C LEU A 4 6.39 -3.29 -2.30
N TYR A 5 7.31 -2.65 -3.03
CA TYR A 5 7.04 -2.13 -4.36
C TYR A 5 6.69 -3.24 -5.34
N ARG A 6 7.41 -4.37 -5.31
CA ARG A 6 7.07 -5.55 -6.13
C ARG A 6 5.68 -6.08 -5.84
N LYS A 7 5.28 -6.13 -4.57
CA LYS A 7 3.94 -6.57 -4.14
C LYS A 7 2.82 -5.73 -4.79
N TYR A 8 3.08 -4.44 -5.03
CA TYR A 8 2.12 -3.52 -5.64
C TYR A 8 2.39 -3.25 -7.13
N GLY A 9 3.04 -4.17 -7.83
CA GLY A 9 3.16 -4.13 -9.29
C GLY A 9 4.30 -3.25 -9.83
N PHE A 10 5.22 -2.79 -8.99
CA PHE A 10 6.41 -2.10 -9.47
C PHE A 10 7.49 -3.10 -9.90
N MET A 11 8.09 -2.84 -11.04
CA MET A 11 9.18 -3.61 -11.64
C MET A 11 10.45 -2.76 -11.75
N VAL A 12 11.62 -3.41 -11.62
CA VAL A 12 12.92 -2.74 -11.78
C VAL A 12 13.18 -2.52 -13.27
N VAL A 13 13.51 -1.28 -13.65
CA VAL A 13 13.86 -0.90 -15.03
C VAL A 13 15.29 -0.39 -15.17
N GLY A 14 16.01 -0.27 -14.05
CA GLY A 14 17.43 0.07 -14.07
C GLY A 14 17.98 0.34 -12.69
N THR A 15 19.23 0.77 -12.67
CA THR A 15 19.95 1.12 -11.44
C THR A 15 20.71 2.42 -11.66
N ARG A 16 20.61 3.35 -10.72
CA ARG A 16 21.46 4.55 -10.66
C ARG A 16 22.63 4.27 -9.73
N ARG A 17 23.84 4.38 -10.26
CA ARG A 17 25.06 4.15 -9.47
C ARG A 17 25.30 5.31 -8.52
N ARG A 18 25.71 5.00 -7.28
CA ARG A 18 26.07 5.98 -6.23
C ARG A 18 25.04 7.09 -6.10
N TYR A 19 23.78 6.70 -6.04
CA TYR A 19 22.65 7.63 -6.09
C TYR A 19 22.49 8.39 -4.77
N TYR A 20 22.75 7.73 -3.65
CA TYR A 20 22.73 8.36 -2.33
C TYR A 20 24.11 8.94 -2.01
N SER A 21 24.16 10.25 -1.75
CA SER A 21 25.41 11.01 -1.59
C SER A 21 26.11 10.78 -0.25
N ASP A 22 25.40 10.23 0.72
CA ASP A 22 25.88 9.95 2.08
C ASP A 22 26.66 8.63 2.17
N ASN A 23 26.21 7.59 1.47
CA ASN A 23 26.78 6.24 1.55
C ASN A 23 27.25 5.67 0.19
N ASN A 24 27.08 6.41 -0.91
CA ASN A 24 27.40 5.99 -2.28
C ASN A 24 26.70 4.71 -2.72
N GLU A 25 25.55 4.37 -2.13
CA GLU A 25 24.80 3.19 -2.53
C GLU A 25 24.11 3.38 -3.88
N ASP A 26 24.06 2.28 -4.62
CA ASP A 26 23.32 2.19 -5.87
C ASP A 26 21.81 2.08 -5.56
N ALA A 27 20.98 2.73 -6.38
CA ALA A 27 19.52 2.71 -6.21
C ALA A 27 18.81 2.06 -7.41
N TYR A 28 17.85 1.19 -7.15
CA TYR A 28 16.97 0.67 -8.20
C TYR A 28 15.99 1.75 -8.66
N ILE A 29 15.86 1.90 -9.97
CA ILE A 29 14.74 2.59 -10.60
C ILE A 29 13.63 1.56 -10.75
N MET A 30 12.51 1.79 -10.08
CA MET A 30 11.32 0.96 -10.19
C MET A 30 10.17 1.78 -10.79
N THR A 31 9.38 1.16 -11.66
CA THR A 31 8.20 1.77 -12.28
C THR A 31 7.05 0.77 -12.32
N THR A 32 5.84 1.25 -12.52
CA THR A 32 4.68 0.42 -12.85
C THR A 32 4.45 0.41 -14.35
N GLU A 33 3.46 -0.35 -14.78
CA GLU A 33 2.81 -0.16 -16.08
C GLU A 33 2.27 1.27 -16.25
N ASN A 34 1.87 1.62 -17.47
CA ASN A 34 1.27 2.93 -17.75
C ASN A 34 0.07 3.17 -16.82
N ILE A 35 0.04 4.32 -16.16
CA ILE A 35 -1.02 4.69 -15.22
C ILE A 35 -2.42 4.72 -15.86
N ASN A 36 -2.49 4.97 -17.18
CA ASN A 36 -3.73 4.96 -17.94
C ASN A 36 -4.11 3.57 -18.45
N SER A 37 -3.35 2.52 -18.11
CA SER A 37 -3.71 1.15 -18.51
C SER A 37 -4.94 0.67 -17.74
N GLN A 38 -5.70 -0.21 -18.38
CA GLN A 38 -6.86 -0.84 -17.76
C GLN A 38 -6.44 -1.78 -16.62
N SER A 39 -5.30 -2.47 -16.77
CA SER A 39 -4.72 -3.35 -15.76
C SER A 39 -4.33 -2.60 -14.49
N TYR A 40 -3.69 -1.44 -14.61
CA TYR A 40 -3.31 -0.60 -13.48
C TYR A 40 -4.56 -0.07 -12.76
N SER A 41 -5.51 0.46 -13.52
CA SER A 41 -6.77 0.98 -12.97
C SER A 41 -7.56 -0.10 -12.21
N ALA A 42 -7.64 -1.32 -12.74
CA ALA A 42 -8.30 -2.45 -12.08
C ALA A 42 -7.59 -2.87 -10.78
N GLN A 43 -6.26 -2.96 -10.80
CA GLN A 43 -5.48 -3.28 -9.60
C GLN A 43 -5.64 -2.21 -8.52
N TYR A 44 -5.59 -0.94 -8.90
CA TYR A 44 -5.77 0.17 -7.98
C TYR A 44 -7.15 0.14 -7.30
N ALA A 45 -8.21 -0.07 -8.08
CA ALA A 45 -9.57 -0.18 -7.54
C ALA A 45 -9.69 -1.34 -6.53
N ASN A 46 -9.11 -2.50 -6.83
CA ASN A 46 -9.08 -3.65 -5.91
C ASN A 46 -8.39 -3.30 -4.58
N LEU A 47 -7.23 -2.64 -4.65
CA LEU A 47 -6.48 -2.24 -3.46
C LEU A 47 -7.27 -1.23 -2.60
N GLN A 48 -8.02 -0.32 -3.21
CA GLN A 48 -8.90 0.59 -2.48
C GLN A 48 -10.02 -0.16 -1.76
N THR A 49 -10.64 -1.15 -2.42
CA THR A 49 -11.67 -1.99 -1.79
C THR A 49 -11.11 -2.74 -0.59
N LEU A 50 -9.97 -3.42 -0.75
CA LEU A 50 -9.32 -4.16 0.35
C LEU A 50 -8.95 -3.25 1.52
N LEU A 51 -8.48 -2.04 1.24
CA LEU A 51 -8.17 -1.06 2.29
C LEU A 51 -9.45 -0.63 3.04
N ALA A 52 -10.53 -0.34 2.31
CA ALA A 52 -11.79 0.05 2.92
C ALA A 52 -12.36 -1.07 3.81
N GLU A 53 -12.34 -2.32 3.34
CA GLU A 53 -12.76 -3.49 4.12
C GLU A 53 -11.92 -3.66 5.38
N ARG A 54 -10.60 -3.51 5.28
CA ARG A 54 -9.67 -3.60 6.42
C ARG A 54 -10.00 -2.53 7.47
N LEU A 55 -10.20 -1.29 7.05
CA LEU A 55 -10.50 -0.18 7.94
C LEU A 55 -11.86 -0.35 8.63
N ALA A 56 -12.88 -0.81 7.90
CA ALA A 56 -14.19 -1.09 8.48
C ALA A 56 -14.13 -2.23 9.52
N ALA A 57 -13.35 -3.29 9.24
CA ALA A 57 -13.15 -4.38 10.18
C ALA A 57 -12.40 -3.94 11.45
N ASP A 58 -11.39 -3.08 11.30
CA ASP A 58 -10.64 -2.54 12.43
C ASP A 58 -11.49 -1.58 13.28
N GLU A 59 -12.42 -0.82 12.68
CA GLU A 59 -13.40 0.03 13.39
C GLU A 59 -14.39 -0.81 14.22
N GLN A 60 -14.92 -1.89 13.63
CA GLN A 60 -15.81 -2.84 14.33
C GLN A 60 -15.11 -3.54 15.51
N ALA A 61 -13.80 -3.79 15.40
CA ALA A 61 -13.01 -4.39 16.48
C ALA A 61 -12.66 -3.38 17.61
N THR A 62 -12.75 -2.08 17.34
CA THR A 62 -12.33 -1.01 18.28
C THR A 62 -13.51 -0.35 19.01
N SER A 63 -14.77 -0.62 18.64
CA SER A 63 -15.93 -0.20 19.43
C SER A 63 -16.24 -1.21 20.56
N PRO A 64 -16.00 -0.89 21.85
CA PRO A 64 -16.64 -1.61 22.93
C PRO A 64 -18.12 -1.21 22.92
N ALA A 65 -19.00 -2.20 22.88
CA ALA A 65 -20.42 -2.00 23.08
C ALA A 65 -20.65 -1.18 24.37
N VAL A 66 -21.16 0.04 24.22
CA VAL A 66 -21.73 0.82 25.32
C VAL A 66 -22.93 0.01 25.82
N GLN A 67 -22.76 -0.66 26.96
CA GLN A 67 -23.86 -1.33 27.64
C GLN A 67 -24.86 -0.26 28.11
N PRO A 68 -26.14 -0.32 27.73
CA PRO A 68 -27.13 0.59 28.30
C PRO A 68 -27.30 0.27 29.78
N GLY A 69 -27.36 1.32 30.60
CA GLY A 69 -27.32 1.24 32.05
C GLY A 69 -28.38 0.32 32.64
N THR A 70 -27.97 -0.43 33.65
CA THR A 70 -28.87 -0.89 34.71
C THR A 70 -28.93 0.22 35.76
N GLU A 71 -29.92 1.10 35.63
CA GLU A 71 -30.45 1.85 36.77
C GLU A 71 -31.21 0.88 37.68
N SER A 72 -30.91 0.92 38.97
CA SER A 72 -31.75 0.42 40.06
C SER A 72 -31.56 1.32 41.26
#